data_AF-A0A7K0P5F0-F1
#
_entry.id   AF-A0A7K0P5F0-F1
#
_cell.length_a   1.000
_cell.length_b   1.000
_cell.length_c   1.000
_cell.angle_alpha   90.00
_cell.angle_beta   90.00
_cell.angle_gamma   90.00
#
_symmetry.space_group_name_H-M   'P 1'
#
loop_
_entity.id
_entity.type
_entity.pdbx_description
1 polymer ?
#
loop_
_entity_poly.entity_id
_entity_poly.type
_entity_poly.pdbx_seq_one_letter_code
_entity_poly.pdbx_strand_id
1 'polypeptide(L)'
;APVVARIARSLGALTIGVVTRPFGFEGRRRQSQAESGIENLRAEVDTLIVIPNDRLLSLSDRNISVIDAFRQADHVLLQGVSGITDLITTPGLINLDFADVRSVMHGAGTALMGIGSARGEDRAIEAAEKAISSPLLEAGIDGAHGVLLSVSGGSDLGLFEINEAARRVSDAAHPDANIIFGAVIDDTLGDEVRVTVIAAGFDGGELPARRIPAAAAAGRKAEEPSSPPPLRPAPKPVVEAPPAPAPSQQPRRIVFEDAEDELDIPDFLK
;
A
#
# COMPACT_ATOMS: atom_id res chain seq x y z
N ALA A 1 -15.15 9.28 2.97
CA ALA A 1 -13.87 9.84 3.46
C ALA A 1 -13.64 11.29 3.02
N PRO A 2 -13.63 11.67 1.72
CA PRO A 2 -13.22 13.03 1.31
C PRO A 2 -14.06 14.16 1.90
N VAL A 3 -15.39 13.96 2.01
CA VAL A 3 -16.29 14.94 2.62
C VAL A 3 -15.98 15.18 4.11
N VAL A 4 -15.64 14.11 4.84
CA VAL A 4 -15.31 14.19 6.27
C VAL A 4 -13.98 14.90 6.45
N ALA A 5 -12.98 14.56 5.62
CA ALA A 5 -11.68 15.22 5.60
C ALA A 5 -11.80 16.74 5.34
N ARG A 6 -12.59 17.12 4.33
CA ARG A 6 -12.85 18.53 4.03
C ARG A 6 -13.45 19.29 5.21
N ILE A 7 -14.42 18.70 5.90
CA ILE A 7 -15.05 19.32 7.06
C ILE A 7 -14.01 19.49 8.18
N ALA A 8 -13.25 18.45 8.51
CA ALA A 8 -12.21 18.52 9.55
C ALA A 8 -11.17 19.61 9.24
N ARG A 9 -10.68 19.65 7.99
CA ARG A 9 -9.72 20.65 7.52
C ARG A 9 -10.28 22.07 7.55
N SER A 10 -11.55 22.25 7.18
CA SER A 10 -12.22 23.56 7.23
C SER A 10 -12.40 24.11 8.65
N LEU A 11 -12.43 23.22 9.66
CA LEU A 11 -12.47 23.59 11.07
C LEU A 11 -11.07 23.89 11.64
N GLY A 12 -10.02 23.79 10.82
CA GLY A 12 -8.63 24.04 11.23
C GLY A 12 -7.94 22.85 11.91
N ALA A 13 -8.53 21.65 11.88
CA ALA A 13 -7.88 20.45 12.39
C ALA A 13 -6.80 19.96 11.42
N LEU A 14 -5.65 19.52 11.96
CA LEU A 14 -4.64 18.79 11.19
C LEU A 14 -5.28 17.48 10.70
N THR A 15 -5.48 17.37 9.38
CA THR A 15 -6.26 16.28 8.79
C THR A 15 -5.32 15.30 8.09
N ILE A 16 -5.15 14.12 8.69
CA ILE A 16 -4.31 13.05 8.14
C ILE A 16 -5.21 11.90 7.67
N GLY A 17 -5.10 11.53 6.41
CA GLY A 17 -5.79 10.38 5.83
C GLY A 17 -4.88 9.16 5.81
N VAL A 18 -5.31 8.03 6.35
CA VAL A 18 -4.63 6.74 6.21
C VAL A 18 -5.57 5.80 5.46
N VAL A 19 -5.17 5.36 4.27
CA VAL A 19 -6.02 4.55 3.38
C VAL A 19 -5.22 3.42 2.74
N THR A 20 -5.91 2.34 2.34
CA THR A 20 -5.29 1.24 1.61
C THR A 20 -5.66 1.26 0.12
N ARG A 21 -4.73 0.80 -0.73
CA ARG A 21 -5.07 0.33 -2.08
C ARG A 21 -5.50 -1.14 -1.98
N PRO A 22 -6.55 -1.57 -2.70
CA PRO A 22 -7.01 -2.95 -2.66
C PRO A 22 -5.94 -3.91 -3.17
N PHE A 23 -6.04 -5.18 -2.80
CA PHE A 23 -5.21 -6.23 -3.38
C PHE A 23 -5.52 -6.40 -4.87
N GLY A 24 -4.52 -6.76 -5.67
CA GLY A 24 -4.69 -7.00 -7.10
C GLY A 24 -5.72 -8.09 -7.43
N PHE A 25 -5.89 -9.08 -6.54
CA PHE A 25 -6.89 -10.14 -6.71
C PHE A 25 -8.34 -9.66 -6.54
N GLU A 26 -8.59 -8.48 -5.96
CA GLU A 26 -9.94 -7.92 -5.80
C GLU A 26 -10.52 -7.40 -7.12
N GLY A 27 -9.68 -7.28 -8.17
CA GLY A 27 -10.06 -6.98 -9.53
C GLY A 27 -9.94 -5.50 -9.92
N ARG A 28 -9.74 -5.26 -11.22
CA ARG A 28 -9.45 -3.92 -11.78
C ARG A 28 -10.49 -2.85 -11.44
N ARG A 29 -11.77 -3.22 -11.29
CA ARG A 29 -12.84 -2.26 -10.97
C ARG A 29 -12.64 -1.65 -9.59
N ARG A 30 -12.21 -2.43 -8.58
CA ARG A 30 -11.91 -1.87 -7.26
C ARG A 30 -10.67 -0.99 -7.31
N GLN A 31 -9.66 -1.39 -8.07
CA GLN A 31 -8.42 -0.64 -8.20
C GLN A 31 -8.65 0.76 -8.80
N SER A 32 -9.39 0.86 -9.91
CA SER A 32 -9.72 2.16 -10.51
C SER A 32 -10.59 3.04 -9.61
N GLN A 33 -11.52 2.44 -8.86
CA GLN A 33 -12.32 3.15 -7.86
C GLN A 33 -11.45 3.68 -6.72
N ALA A 34 -10.48 2.89 -6.24
CA ALA A 34 -9.56 3.28 -5.19
C ALA A 34 -8.64 4.42 -5.62
N GLU A 35 -8.08 4.36 -6.84
CA GLU A 35 -7.25 5.43 -7.40
C GLU A 35 -8.01 6.77 -7.47
N SER A 36 -9.24 6.75 -8.00
CA SER A 36 -10.08 7.94 -8.04
C SER A 36 -10.42 8.45 -6.63
N GLY A 37 -10.68 7.53 -5.68
CA GLY A 37 -10.94 7.88 -4.28
C GLY A 37 -9.74 8.51 -3.58
N ILE A 38 -8.54 7.98 -3.82
CA ILE A 38 -7.27 8.49 -3.29
C ILE A 38 -7.00 9.90 -3.83
N GLU A 39 -7.20 10.13 -5.12
CA GLU A 39 -7.01 11.44 -5.74
C GLU A 39 -7.94 12.50 -5.12
N ASN A 40 -9.23 12.17 -4.99
CA ASN A 40 -10.20 13.05 -4.37
C ASN A 40 -9.89 13.32 -2.89
N LEU A 41 -9.36 12.32 -2.17
CA LEU A 41 -9.00 12.49 -0.77
C LEU A 41 -7.74 13.35 -0.62
N ARG A 42 -6.76 13.22 -1.51
CA ARG A 42 -5.50 13.98 -1.47
C ARG A 42 -5.74 15.48 -1.47
N ALA A 43 -6.73 15.97 -2.22
CA ALA A 43 -7.07 17.39 -2.26
C ALA A 43 -7.69 17.90 -0.92
N GLU A 44 -8.24 17.00 -0.11
CA GLU A 44 -9.07 17.34 1.06
C GLU A 44 -8.36 17.09 2.40
N VAL A 45 -7.15 16.53 2.39
CA VAL A 45 -6.32 16.27 3.59
C VAL A 45 -5.02 17.09 3.57
N ASP A 46 -4.37 17.23 4.72
CA ASP A 46 -3.05 17.86 4.82
C ASP A 46 -1.94 16.86 4.46
N THR A 47 -2.09 15.60 4.92
CA THR A 47 -1.23 14.48 4.58
C THR A 47 -2.06 13.24 4.28
N LEU A 48 -1.69 12.49 3.23
CA LEU A 48 -2.30 11.23 2.84
C LEU A 48 -1.27 10.10 2.85
N ILE A 49 -1.42 9.16 3.78
CA ILE A 49 -0.65 7.91 3.83
C ILE A 49 -1.41 6.84 3.05
N VAL A 50 -0.78 6.36 1.98
CA VAL A 50 -1.36 5.31 1.13
C VAL A 50 -0.61 4.00 1.36
N ILE A 51 -1.32 2.99 1.85
CA ILE A 51 -0.77 1.66 2.11
C ILE A 51 -1.14 0.73 0.95
N PRO A 52 -0.17 0.25 0.16
CA PRO A 52 -0.44 -0.71 -0.91
C PRO A 52 -0.61 -2.13 -0.36
N ASN A 53 -1.83 -2.67 -0.34
CA ASN A 53 -2.08 -4.00 0.21
C ASN A 53 -1.27 -5.12 -0.49
N ASP A 54 -0.95 -4.97 -1.78
CA ASP A 54 -0.10 -5.92 -2.50
C ASP A 54 1.30 -6.07 -1.86
N ARG A 55 1.81 -5.04 -1.16
CA ARG A 55 3.09 -5.11 -0.45
C ARG A 55 3.00 -5.92 0.83
N LEU A 56 1.83 -6.03 1.44
CA LEU A 56 1.61 -6.87 2.61
C LEU A 56 1.80 -8.35 2.26
N LEU A 57 1.44 -8.75 1.04
CA LEU A 57 1.69 -10.11 0.55
C LEU A 57 3.19 -10.43 0.42
N SER A 58 4.04 -9.42 0.19
CA SER A 58 5.50 -9.62 0.13
C SER A 58 6.15 -9.79 1.50
N LEU A 59 5.48 -9.32 2.55
CA LEU A 59 5.88 -9.45 3.95
C LEU A 59 5.35 -10.73 4.61
N SER A 60 4.50 -11.48 3.90
CA SER A 60 3.76 -12.62 4.44
C SER A 60 4.15 -13.93 3.78
N ASP A 61 3.92 -15.03 4.50
CA ASP A 61 4.16 -16.37 3.99
C ASP A 61 3.27 -16.68 2.77
N ARG A 62 3.79 -17.45 1.82
CA ARG A 62 3.09 -17.84 0.59
C ARG A 62 1.75 -18.55 0.82
N ASN A 63 1.48 -19.02 2.03
CA ASN A 63 0.28 -19.75 2.42
C ASN A 63 -0.73 -18.91 3.23
N ILE A 64 -0.57 -17.58 3.28
CA ILE A 64 -1.50 -16.72 4.02
C ILE A 64 -2.92 -16.81 3.46
N SER A 65 -3.92 -16.90 4.36
CA SER A 65 -5.33 -16.91 3.97
C SER A 65 -5.80 -15.50 3.57
N VAL A 66 -6.87 -15.40 2.79
CA VAL A 66 -7.46 -14.10 2.42
C VAL A 66 -7.88 -13.30 3.67
N ILE A 67 -8.42 -13.98 4.68
CA ILE A 67 -8.85 -13.35 5.95
C ILE A 67 -7.65 -12.76 6.68
N ASP A 68 -6.54 -13.51 6.76
CA ASP A 68 -5.35 -13.05 7.46
C ASP A 68 -4.64 -11.93 6.69
N ALA A 69 -4.68 -11.94 5.36
CA ALA A 69 -4.18 -10.83 4.55
C ALA A 69 -4.94 -9.52 4.83
N PHE A 70 -6.27 -9.56 4.96
CA PHE A 70 -7.05 -8.39 5.36
C PHE A 70 -6.76 -7.95 6.80
N ARG A 71 -6.63 -8.89 7.75
CA ARG A 71 -6.23 -8.57 9.13
C ARG A 71 -4.87 -7.88 9.18
N GLN A 72 -3.94 -8.29 8.33
CA GLN A 72 -2.63 -7.65 8.23
C GLN A 72 -2.75 -6.22 7.71
N ALA A 73 -3.63 -5.97 6.73
CA ALA A 73 -3.92 -4.62 6.26
C ALA A 73 -4.50 -3.74 7.39
N ASP A 74 -5.44 -4.27 8.18
CA ASP A 74 -5.99 -3.59 9.35
C ASP A 74 -4.92 -3.31 10.41
N HIS A 75 -3.99 -4.25 10.63
CA HIS A 75 -2.88 -4.05 11.55
C HIS A 75 -1.94 -2.93 11.08
N VAL A 76 -1.62 -2.88 9.79
CA VAL A 76 -0.78 -1.81 9.24
C VAL A 76 -1.49 -0.46 9.30
N LEU A 77 -2.80 -0.40 9.07
CA LEU A 77 -3.60 0.81 9.29
C LEU A 77 -3.52 1.28 10.74
N LEU A 78 -3.69 0.35 11.70
CA LEU A 78 -3.56 0.65 13.12
C LEU A 78 -2.16 1.19 13.44
N GLN A 79 -1.09 0.55 12.96
CA GLN A 79 0.27 1.03 13.20
C GLN A 79 0.53 2.42 12.60
N GLY A 80 -0.07 2.74 11.44
CA GLY A 80 0.06 4.07 10.85
C GLY A 80 -0.62 5.17 11.65
N VAL A 81 -1.75 4.87 12.30
CA VAL A 81 -2.42 5.82 13.18
C VAL A 81 -1.71 5.90 14.53
N SER A 82 -1.46 4.76 15.18
CA SER A 82 -0.77 4.65 16.48
C SER A 82 0.61 5.30 16.44
N GLY A 83 1.39 5.09 15.37
CA GLY A 83 2.72 5.68 15.23
C GLY A 83 2.73 7.21 15.29
N ILE A 84 1.64 7.88 14.91
CA ILE A 84 1.49 9.33 14.99
C ILE A 84 0.85 9.73 16.32
N THR A 85 -0.22 9.05 16.73
CA THR A 85 -0.96 9.42 17.94
C THR A 85 -0.15 9.20 19.19
N ASP A 86 0.59 8.10 19.27
CA ASP A 86 1.33 7.70 20.47
C ASP A 86 2.46 8.69 20.77
N LEU A 87 3.04 9.31 19.74
CA LEU A 87 4.03 10.38 19.89
C LEU A 87 3.47 11.66 20.52
N ILE A 88 2.16 11.88 20.42
CA ILE A 88 1.48 13.09 20.91
C ILE A 88 0.82 12.82 22.26
N THR A 89 0.15 11.67 22.40
CA THR A 89 -0.73 11.38 23.53
C THR A 89 -0.05 10.58 24.63
N THR A 90 0.97 9.79 24.30
CA THR A 90 1.62 8.91 25.27
C THR A 90 2.87 9.59 25.81
N PRO A 91 3.01 9.73 27.14
CA PRO A 91 4.25 10.20 27.72
C PRO A 91 5.39 9.24 27.38
N GLY A 92 6.24 9.67 26.46
CA GLY A 92 7.48 9.02 26.07
C GLY A 92 8.69 9.50 26.89
N LEU A 93 9.81 8.81 26.71
CA LEU A 93 11.11 9.25 27.22
C LEU A 93 11.54 10.57 26.55
N ILE A 94 11.17 10.71 25.27
CA ILE A 94 11.40 11.89 24.46
C ILE A 94 10.06 12.25 23.83
N ASN A 95 9.38 13.22 24.43
CA ASN A 95 8.12 13.72 23.94
C ASN A 95 8.35 14.71 22.81
N LEU A 96 7.55 14.55 21.76
CA LEU A 96 7.35 15.54 20.73
C LEU A 96 6.14 16.38 21.08
N ASP A 97 6.15 17.65 20.67
CA ASP A 97 4.95 18.47 20.78
C ASP A 97 4.09 18.38 19.50
N PHE A 98 2.84 18.81 19.60
CA PHE A 98 1.94 18.82 18.46
C PHE A 98 2.36 19.83 17.38
N ALA A 99 3.11 20.87 17.74
CA ALA A 99 3.56 21.88 16.78
C ALA A 99 4.63 21.31 15.83
N ASP A 100 5.53 20.48 16.35
CA ASP A 100 6.53 19.73 15.58
C ASP A 100 5.83 18.81 14.56
N VAL A 101 4.92 17.95 15.01
CA VAL A 101 4.16 17.05 14.13
C VAL A 101 3.37 17.84 13.08
N ARG A 102 2.73 18.93 13.49
CA ARG A 102 2.00 19.82 12.58
C ARG A 102 2.94 20.46 11.55
N SER A 103 4.16 20.84 11.91
CA SER A 103 5.11 21.48 10.99
C SER A 103 5.52 20.57 9.82
N VAL A 104 5.60 19.25 10.06
CA VAL A 104 5.98 18.25 9.05
C VAL A 104 4.77 17.73 8.28
N MET A 105 3.62 17.56 8.93
CA MET A 105 2.43 16.93 8.32
C MET A 105 1.45 17.93 7.70
N HIS A 106 1.59 19.23 7.98
CA HIS A 106 0.69 20.24 7.42
C HIS A 106 1.04 20.54 5.96
N GLY A 107 0.14 20.18 5.04
CA GLY A 107 0.31 20.41 3.61
C GLY A 107 1.40 19.55 2.95
N ALA A 108 1.81 18.45 3.58
CA ALA A 108 2.88 17.59 3.08
C ALA A 108 2.45 16.73 1.87
N GLY A 109 1.15 16.62 1.61
CA GLY A 109 0.62 15.90 0.46
C GLY A 109 0.69 14.39 0.67
N THR A 110 1.40 13.68 -0.21
CA THR A 110 1.52 12.21 -0.10
C THR A 110 2.63 11.84 0.89
N ALA A 111 2.34 10.88 1.78
CA ALA A 111 3.30 10.30 2.70
C ALA A 111 3.40 8.78 2.54
N LEU A 112 4.56 8.25 2.89
CA LEU A 112 4.85 6.82 2.93
C LEU A 112 5.15 6.40 4.37
N MET A 113 4.88 5.13 4.67
CA MET A 113 5.14 4.55 5.97
C MET A 113 6.04 3.32 5.82
N GLY A 114 7.04 3.23 6.69
CA GLY A 114 7.87 2.05 6.89
C GLY A 114 7.76 1.57 8.33
N ILE A 115 7.68 0.26 8.53
CA ILE A 115 7.60 -0.35 9.86
C ILE A 115 8.68 -1.42 9.94
N GLY A 116 9.40 -1.45 11.05
CA GLY A 116 10.38 -2.48 11.37
C GLY A 116 10.30 -2.85 12.85
N SER A 117 10.56 -4.12 13.17
CA SER A 117 10.80 -4.52 14.54
C SER A 117 11.94 -5.53 14.64
N ALA A 118 12.63 -5.51 15.77
CA ALA A 118 13.72 -6.42 16.06
C ALA A 118 13.86 -6.60 17.58
N ARG A 119 14.65 -7.62 17.95
CA ARG A 119 14.93 -8.04 19.33
C ARG A 119 16.41 -8.38 19.44
N GLY A 120 16.98 -8.32 20.64
CA GLY A 120 18.40 -8.58 20.90
C GLY A 120 19.23 -7.31 21.10
N GLU A 121 20.54 -7.42 20.95
CA GLU A 121 21.52 -6.38 21.31
C GLU A 121 21.51 -5.19 20.34
N ASP A 122 21.40 -5.44 19.03
CA ASP A 122 21.34 -4.40 17.98
C ASP A 122 19.90 -4.08 17.52
N ARG A 123 18.90 -4.36 18.37
CA ARG A 123 17.48 -4.30 18.01
C ARG A 123 17.03 -2.95 17.46
N ALA A 124 17.56 -1.83 17.96
CA ALA A 124 17.16 -0.51 17.49
C ALA A 124 17.68 -0.21 16.07
N ILE A 125 18.94 -0.56 15.78
CA ILE A 125 19.52 -0.40 14.43
C ILE A 125 18.82 -1.34 13.45
N GLU A 126 18.65 -2.61 13.80
CA GLU A 126 17.97 -3.57 12.94
C GLU A 126 16.51 -3.19 12.67
N ALA A 127 15.78 -2.70 13.67
CA ALA A 127 14.41 -2.23 13.50
C ALA A 127 14.36 -1.01 12.57
N ALA A 128 15.29 -0.06 12.73
CA ALA A 128 15.42 1.09 11.84
C ALA A 128 15.73 0.67 10.40
N GLU A 129 16.66 -0.27 10.20
CA GLU A 129 17.01 -0.83 8.88
C GLU A 129 15.80 -1.47 8.20
N LYS A 130 15.03 -2.27 8.95
CA LYS A 130 13.80 -2.90 8.46
C LYS A 130 12.73 -1.86 8.12
N ALA A 131 12.64 -0.78 8.88
CA ALA A 131 11.69 0.29 8.62
C ALA A 131 12.03 1.05 7.33
N ILE A 132 13.28 1.46 7.12
CA ILE A 132 13.71 2.19 5.90
C ILE A 132 13.72 1.31 4.64
N SER A 133 13.91 0.00 4.79
CA SER A 133 13.87 -0.98 3.70
C SER A 133 12.49 -1.62 3.52
N SER A 134 11.48 -1.15 4.26
CA SER A 134 10.15 -1.74 4.27
C SER A 134 9.52 -1.68 2.86
N PRO A 135 8.90 -2.77 2.38
CA PRO A 135 8.16 -2.79 1.11
C PRO A 135 7.02 -1.77 1.01
N LEU A 136 6.58 -1.23 2.15
CA LEU A 136 5.57 -0.18 2.26
C LEU A 136 6.10 1.20 1.80
N LEU A 137 7.42 1.41 1.79
CA LEU A 137 8.08 2.60 1.25
C LEU A 137 8.33 2.43 -0.26
N GLU A 138 7.26 2.52 -1.08
CA GLU A 138 7.31 2.25 -2.53
C GLU A 138 8.42 2.99 -3.29
N ALA A 139 8.69 4.24 -2.90
CA ALA A 139 9.67 5.11 -3.53
C ALA A 139 10.99 5.24 -2.76
N GLY A 140 11.13 4.52 -1.63
CA GLY A 140 12.17 4.79 -0.64
C GLY A 140 11.89 6.07 0.16
N ILE A 141 12.80 6.35 1.10
CA ILE A 141 12.80 7.56 1.94
C ILE A 141 13.65 8.69 1.31
N ASP A 142 14.46 8.37 0.30
CA ASP A 142 15.28 9.30 -0.46
C ASP A 142 14.39 10.38 -1.12
N GLY A 143 14.49 11.63 -0.64
CA GLY A 143 13.73 12.77 -1.15
C GLY A 143 12.52 13.21 -0.31
N ALA A 144 12.32 12.63 0.87
CA ALA A 144 11.37 13.16 1.84
C ALA A 144 11.96 14.37 2.57
N HIS A 145 11.29 15.52 2.50
CA HIS A 145 11.69 16.73 3.24
C HIS A 145 11.24 16.74 4.69
N GLY A 146 10.29 15.88 5.06
CA GLY A 146 9.82 15.70 6.42
C GLY A 146 9.79 14.24 6.80
N VAL A 147 10.42 13.88 7.92
CA VAL A 147 10.42 12.50 8.41
C VAL A 147 10.01 12.50 9.87
N LEU A 148 8.99 11.70 10.19
CA LEU A 148 8.57 11.42 11.55
C LEU A 148 9.03 10.00 11.91
N LEU A 149 9.86 9.92 12.94
CA LEU A 149 10.42 8.68 13.48
C LEU A 149 9.81 8.41 14.85
N SER A 150 9.12 7.29 14.99
CA SER A 150 8.64 6.79 16.28
C SER A 150 9.40 5.54 16.65
N VAL A 151 10.03 5.54 17.82
CA VAL A 151 10.68 4.37 18.41
C VAL A 151 9.85 3.93 19.62
N SER A 152 9.36 2.70 19.60
CA SER A 152 8.65 2.09 20.73
C SER A 152 9.46 0.92 21.25
N GLY A 153 9.65 0.83 22.57
CA GLY A 153 10.35 -0.27 23.20
C GLY A 153 9.97 -0.42 24.67
N GLY A 154 10.46 -1.49 25.31
CA GLY A 154 10.30 -1.69 26.74
C GLY A 154 10.97 -0.60 27.57
N SER A 155 10.78 -0.66 28.89
CA SER A 155 11.41 0.26 29.85
C SER A 155 12.95 0.11 29.94
N ASP A 156 13.51 -0.88 29.24
CA ASP A 156 14.94 -1.11 29.04
C ASP A 156 15.52 -0.36 27.83
N LEU A 157 14.69 0.35 27.05
CA LEU A 157 15.12 1.12 25.88
C LEU A 157 16.09 2.25 26.27
N GLY A 158 17.34 2.16 25.81
CA GLY A 158 18.38 3.13 26.08
C GLY A 158 18.38 4.34 25.14
N LEU A 159 18.89 5.48 25.63
CA LEU A 159 19.10 6.67 24.80
C LEU A 159 20.09 6.42 23.65
N PHE A 160 21.08 5.55 23.85
CA PHE A 160 22.08 5.20 22.85
C PHE A 160 21.43 4.47 21.66
N GLU A 161 20.61 3.45 21.94
CA GLU A 161 19.84 2.70 20.95
C GLU A 161 18.95 3.63 20.09
N ILE A 162 18.26 4.58 20.74
CA ILE A 162 17.42 5.57 20.06
C ILE A 162 18.25 6.46 19.13
N ASN A 163 19.42 6.92 19.58
CA ASN A 163 20.30 7.78 18.78
C ASN A 163 20.84 7.05 17.55
N GLU A 164 21.22 5.78 17.69
CA GLU A 164 21.67 4.98 16.56
C GLU A 164 20.57 4.74 15.52
N ALA A 165 19.35 4.41 15.97
CA ALA A 165 18.20 4.30 15.08
C ALA A 165 17.91 5.63 14.35
N ALA A 166 17.94 6.75 15.07
CA ALA A 166 17.71 8.08 14.49
C ALA A 166 18.77 8.46 13.46
N ARG A 167 20.06 8.20 13.75
CA ARG A 167 21.16 8.41 12.78
C ARG A 167 20.96 7.56 11.54
N ARG A 168 20.61 6.29 11.71
CA ARG A 168 20.43 5.38 10.58
C ARG A 168 19.33 5.83 9.61
N VAL A 169 18.24 6.37 10.15
CA VAL A 169 17.13 6.95 9.37
C VAL A 169 17.55 8.27 8.74
N SER A 170 18.30 9.11 9.47
CA SER A 170 18.83 10.38 8.94
C SER A 170 19.78 10.19 7.76
N ASP A 171 20.63 9.16 7.80
CA ASP A 171 21.56 8.84 6.72
C ASP A 171 20.85 8.36 5.45
N ALA A 172 19.60 7.87 5.58
CA ALA A 172 18.76 7.42 4.47
C ALA A 172 17.76 8.50 3.98
N ALA A 173 17.66 9.63 4.68
CA ALA A 173 16.76 10.73 4.33
C ALA A 173 17.48 11.80 3.49
N HIS A 174 16.73 12.80 3.02
CA HIS A 174 17.35 13.96 2.38
C HIS A 174 18.24 14.73 3.38
N PRO A 175 19.42 15.25 3.00
CA PRO A 175 20.32 15.97 3.92
C PRO A 175 19.68 17.18 4.61
N ASP A 176 18.73 17.82 3.92
CA ASP A 176 17.95 18.95 4.42
C ASP A 176 16.57 18.55 4.98
N ALA A 177 16.32 17.25 5.20
CA ALA A 177 15.05 16.77 5.74
C ALA A 177 14.88 17.24 7.19
N ASN A 178 13.69 17.73 7.52
CA ASN A 178 13.29 17.95 8.90
C ASN A 178 12.90 16.62 9.54
N ILE A 179 13.76 16.09 10.40
CA ILE A 179 13.55 14.79 11.06
C ILE A 179 13.11 15.03 12.49
N ILE A 180 11.90 14.58 12.78
CA ILE A 180 11.29 14.63 14.09
C ILE A 180 11.31 13.22 14.66
N PHE A 181 11.93 13.04 15.82
CA PHE A 181 12.04 11.73 16.47
C PHE A 181 11.36 11.75 17.84
N GLY A 182 10.63 10.68 18.15
CA GLY A 182 10.05 10.49 19.47
C GLY A 182 10.21 9.05 19.93
N ALA A 183 10.24 8.87 21.25
CA ALA A 183 10.47 7.58 21.88
C ALA A 183 9.39 7.28 22.90
N VAL A 184 8.62 6.21 22.67
CA VAL A 184 7.52 5.75 23.51
C VAL A 184 7.95 4.51 24.27
N ILE A 185 7.65 4.47 25.57
CA ILE A 185 7.86 3.28 26.38
C ILE A 185 6.57 2.47 26.41
N ASP A 186 6.64 1.22 25.96
CA ASP A 186 5.55 0.25 25.98
C ASP A 186 6.07 -1.06 26.60
N ASP A 187 5.74 -1.26 27.87
CA ASP A 187 6.14 -2.44 28.65
C ASP A 187 5.58 -3.76 28.09
N THR A 188 4.58 -3.71 27.20
CA THR A 188 4.03 -4.92 26.56
C THR A 188 4.95 -5.50 25.49
N LEU A 189 5.89 -4.71 24.97
CA LEU A 189 6.86 -5.13 23.96
C LEU A 189 7.98 -6.01 24.53
N GLY A 190 8.25 -5.94 25.83
CA GLY A 190 9.33 -6.70 26.46
C GLY A 190 10.69 -6.31 25.88
N ASP A 191 11.36 -7.27 25.22
CA ASP A 191 12.67 -7.09 24.60
C ASP A 191 12.62 -6.55 23.15
N GLU A 192 11.42 -6.33 22.60
CA GLU A 192 11.22 -5.87 21.24
C GLU A 192 11.26 -4.35 21.11
N VAL A 193 11.97 -3.89 20.08
CA VAL A 193 11.92 -2.49 19.63
C VAL A 193 11.20 -2.44 18.30
N ARG A 194 10.21 -1.56 18.21
CA ARG A 194 9.47 -1.24 17.00
C ARG A 194 9.82 0.17 16.55
N VAL A 195 10.18 0.30 15.29
CA VAL A 195 10.46 1.58 14.65
C VAL A 195 9.45 1.80 13.54
N THR A 196 8.75 2.93 13.61
CA THR A 196 7.84 3.40 12.57
C THR A 196 8.41 4.68 11.97
N VAL A 197 8.60 4.68 10.66
CA VAL A 197 9.07 5.83 9.89
C VAL A 197 7.94 6.32 9.00
N ILE A 198 7.62 7.61 9.06
CA ILE A 198 6.65 8.26 8.20
C ILE A 198 7.37 9.35 7.43
N ALA A 199 7.54 9.13 6.14
CA ALA A 199 8.22 10.03 5.23
C ALA A 199 7.16 10.86 4.47
N ALA A 200 7.26 12.18 4.51
CA ALA A 200 6.31 13.11 3.93
C ALA A 200 7.03 14.26 3.20
N GLY A 201 6.29 14.99 2.37
CA GLY A 201 6.85 16.11 1.62
C GLY A 201 7.86 15.66 0.56
N PHE A 202 7.47 14.71 -0.29
CA PHE A 202 8.27 14.33 -1.47
C PHE A 202 8.17 15.41 -2.56
N ASP A 203 9.29 15.71 -3.22
CA ASP A 203 9.37 16.69 -4.30
C ASP A 203 8.35 16.39 -5.41
N GLY A 204 7.41 17.32 -5.63
CA GLY A 204 6.36 17.22 -6.67
C GLY A 204 5.04 16.60 -6.21
N GLY A 205 4.87 16.22 -4.94
CA GLY A 205 3.61 15.68 -4.39
C GLY A 205 3.21 14.29 -4.90
N GLU A 206 3.96 13.77 -5.89
CA GLU A 206 3.90 12.40 -6.40
C GLU A 206 5.10 11.61 -5.89
N LEU A 207 4.85 10.36 -5.51
CA LEU A 207 5.90 9.43 -5.12
C LEU A 207 6.83 9.20 -6.32
N PRO A 208 8.16 9.26 -6.15
CA PRO A 208 9.09 8.88 -7.19
C PRO A 208 8.74 7.47 -7.70
N ALA A 209 8.24 7.37 -8.93
CA ALA A 209 8.00 6.08 -9.53
C ALA A 209 9.37 5.39 -9.66
N ARG A 210 9.65 4.41 -8.80
CA ARG A 210 10.83 3.56 -8.93
C ARG A 210 10.71 2.84 -10.27
N ARG A 211 11.34 3.40 -11.29
CA ARG A 211 11.54 2.74 -12.57
C ARG A 211 12.32 1.48 -12.27
N ILE A 212 11.62 0.34 -12.31
CA ILE A 212 12.27 -0.97 -12.34
C ILE A 212 13.27 -0.90 -13.49
N PRO A 213 14.58 -1.02 -13.24
CA PRO A 213 15.54 -1.05 -14.32
C PRO A 213 15.22 -2.29 -15.14
N ALA A 214 14.75 -2.09 -16.37
CA ALA A 214 14.72 -3.14 -17.38
C ALA A 214 16.17 -3.43 -17.80
N ALA A 215 16.93 -4.07 -16.91
CA ALA A 215 18.26 -4.55 -17.23
C ALA A 215 18.12 -5.89 -17.97
N ALA A 216 18.69 -5.90 -19.18
CA ALA A 216 18.94 -7.04 -20.08
C ALA A 216 17.92 -7.33 -21.20
N ALA A 217 17.73 -6.36 -22.09
CA ALA A 217 17.49 -6.64 -23.51
C ALA A 217 18.29 -5.68 -24.42
N ALA A 218 19.57 -5.46 -24.11
CA ALA A 218 20.51 -4.83 -25.03
C ALA A 218 21.32 -5.94 -25.71
N GLY A 219 20.97 -6.28 -26.96
CA GLY A 219 21.74 -7.26 -27.71
C GLY A 219 21.15 -7.83 -28.99
N ARG A 220 20.26 -7.13 -29.72
CA ARG A 220 20.02 -7.42 -31.14
C ARG A 220 19.92 -6.12 -31.93
N LYS A 221 20.99 -5.80 -32.66
CA LYS A 221 21.01 -4.77 -33.70
C LYS A 221 19.81 -5.00 -34.64
N ALA A 222 19.02 -3.96 -34.82
CA ALA A 222 18.02 -3.90 -35.88
C ALA A 222 18.77 -3.83 -37.23
N GLU A 223 18.59 -4.86 -38.03
CA GLU A 223 18.92 -4.88 -39.45
C GLU A 223 17.67 -4.38 -40.19
N GLU A 224 17.82 -3.36 -41.03
CA GLU A 224 16.75 -2.77 -41.83
C GLU A 224 16.10 -3.84 -42.73
N PRO A 225 14.75 -3.97 -42.76
CA PRO A 225 14.11 -4.79 -43.76
C PRO A 225 14.11 -4.05 -45.10
N SER A 226 14.90 -4.58 -46.04
CA SER A 226 14.84 -4.23 -47.45
C SER A 226 13.48 -4.60 -48.06
N SER A 227 13.05 -3.78 -49.01
CA SER A 227 11.79 -3.86 -49.76
C SER A 227 11.53 -5.24 -50.40
N PRO A 228 10.26 -5.72 -50.43
CA PRO A 228 9.93 -7.00 -51.04
C PRO A 228 9.92 -6.93 -52.59
N PRO A 229 10.27 -8.03 -53.30
CA PRO A 229 10.19 -8.12 -54.75
C PRO A 229 8.74 -8.33 -55.23
N PRO A 230 8.42 -8.01 -56.50
CA PRO A 230 7.05 -8.08 -57.02
C PRO A 230 6.58 -9.54 -57.23
N LEU A 231 5.36 -9.81 -56.75
CA LEU A 231 4.67 -11.09 -56.88
C LEU A 231 4.23 -11.35 -58.34
N ARG A 232 4.57 -12.54 -58.86
CA ARG A 232 3.95 -13.13 -60.05
C ARG A 232 2.54 -13.64 -59.70
N PRO A 233 1.55 -13.55 -60.61
CA PRO A 233 0.21 -14.07 -60.34
C PRO A 233 0.14 -15.60 -60.57
N ALA A 234 -0.33 -16.33 -59.55
CA ALA A 234 -0.69 -17.74 -59.62
C ALA A 234 -2.24 -17.89 -59.62
N PRO A 235 -2.79 -19.01 -60.15
CA PRO A 235 -4.15 -19.07 -60.66
C PRO A 235 -5.23 -19.25 -59.58
N LYS A 236 -6.46 -18.84 -59.93
CA LYS A 236 -7.65 -18.79 -59.07
C LYS A 236 -8.09 -20.17 -58.54
N PRO A 237 -8.50 -20.29 -57.27
CA PRO A 237 -9.19 -21.48 -56.77
C PRO A 237 -10.63 -21.53 -57.26
N VAL A 238 -11.09 -22.74 -57.60
CA VAL A 238 -12.47 -23.09 -57.93
C VAL A 238 -13.32 -23.02 -56.65
N VAL A 239 -14.47 -22.35 -56.74
CA VAL A 239 -15.45 -22.22 -55.65
C VAL A 239 -16.20 -23.54 -55.51
N GLU A 240 -16.07 -24.20 -54.36
CA GLU A 240 -16.91 -25.31 -53.96
C GLU A 240 -18.13 -24.76 -53.17
N ALA A 241 -19.32 -25.23 -53.54
CA ALA A 241 -20.60 -24.72 -53.03
C ALA A 241 -20.86 -25.19 -51.58
N PRO A 242 -21.52 -24.35 -50.74
CA PRO A 242 -21.86 -24.73 -49.38
C PRO A 242 -23.06 -25.72 -49.33
N PRO A 243 -23.10 -26.66 -48.38
CA PRO A 243 -24.23 -27.56 -48.21
C PRO A 243 -25.43 -26.87 -47.54
N ALA A 244 -26.63 -27.38 -47.86
CA ALA A 244 -27.93 -26.88 -47.44
C ALA A 244 -28.20 -26.93 -45.92
N PRO A 245 -29.09 -26.07 -45.38
CA PRO A 245 -29.36 -26.00 -43.94
C PRO A 245 -30.33 -27.10 -43.47
N ALA A 246 -30.04 -27.66 -42.29
CA ALA A 246 -30.92 -28.57 -41.55
C ALA A 246 -31.96 -27.78 -40.71
N PRO A 247 -33.14 -28.36 -40.40
CA PRO A 247 -34.27 -27.62 -39.85
C PRO A 247 -34.11 -27.26 -38.36
N SER A 248 -34.47 -26.02 -38.05
CA SER A 248 -34.47 -25.39 -36.73
C SER A 248 -35.54 -25.99 -35.81
N GLN A 249 -35.15 -26.51 -34.64
CA GLN A 249 -36.10 -26.83 -33.56
C GLN A 249 -36.40 -25.57 -32.73
N GLN A 250 -37.69 -25.28 -32.55
CA GLN A 250 -38.18 -24.17 -31.72
C GLN A 250 -37.93 -24.45 -30.23
N PRO A 251 -37.55 -23.45 -29.42
CA PRO A 251 -37.47 -23.61 -27.97
C PRO A 251 -38.88 -23.68 -27.35
N ARG A 252 -39.14 -24.75 -26.60
CA ARG A 252 -40.35 -24.92 -25.78
C ARG A 252 -40.37 -23.88 -24.66
N ARG A 253 -41.48 -23.13 -24.61
CA ARG A 253 -41.85 -22.20 -23.53
C ARG A 253 -42.17 -23.01 -22.27
N ILE A 254 -41.43 -22.79 -21.19
CA ILE A 254 -41.73 -23.36 -19.88
C ILE A 254 -42.85 -22.52 -19.27
N VAL A 255 -43.98 -23.16 -18.98
CA VAL A 255 -45.11 -22.61 -18.24
C VAL A 255 -44.94 -23.03 -16.78
N PHE A 256 -44.96 -22.09 -15.85
CA PHE A 256 -45.05 -22.38 -14.42
C PHE A 256 -46.52 -22.60 -14.10
N GLU A 257 -46.85 -23.78 -13.61
CA GLU A 257 -48.17 -24.16 -13.11
C GLU A 257 -48.03 -24.31 -11.59
N ASP A 258 -48.83 -23.55 -10.84
CA ASP A 258 -48.92 -23.60 -9.39
C ASP A 258 -49.36 -25.00 -8.95
N ALA A 259 -48.56 -25.63 -8.09
CA ALA A 259 -48.97 -26.78 -7.29
C ALA A 259 -48.28 -26.66 -5.92
N GLU A 260 -49.07 -26.29 -4.92
CA GLU A 260 -48.83 -26.61 -3.52
C GLU A 260 -48.62 -28.13 -3.43
N ASP A 261 -47.51 -28.60 -2.83
CA ASP A 261 -47.42 -29.86 -2.09
C ASP A 261 -46.03 -30.00 -1.43
N GLU A 262 -46.02 -29.83 -0.11
CA GLU A 262 -45.30 -30.64 0.90
C GLU A 262 -43.90 -31.19 0.54
N LEU A 263 -42.86 -30.44 0.92
CA LEU A 263 -41.46 -30.92 0.92
C LEU A 263 -41.20 -31.83 2.12
N ASP A 264 -41.10 -33.14 1.86
CA ASP A 264 -40.74 -34.17 2.82
C ASP A 264 -39.24 -34.09 3.19
N ILE A 265 -38.96 -33.80 4.47
CA ILE A 265 -37.59 -33.62 4.98
C ILE A 265 -37.02 -34.99 5.38
N PRO A 266 -35.90 -35.44 4.80
CA PRO A 266 -35.30 -36.73 5.14
C PRO A 266 -34.84 -36.78 6.62
N ASP A 267 -35.13 -37.90 7.29
CA ASP A 267 -34.99 -38.13 8.74
C ASP A 267 -33.58 -38.01 9.35
N PHE A 268 -32.54 -37.66 8.58
CA PHE A 268 -31.20 -37.40 9.14
C PHE A 268 -30.96 -35.93 9.54
N LEU A 269 -31.93 -35.04 9.28
CA LEU A 269 -31.93 -33.63 9.69
C LEU A 269 -32.93 -33.33 10.82
N LYS A 270 -33.40 -34.36 11.55
CA LYS A 270 -34.00 -34.21 12.88
C LYS A 270 -32.99 -34.46 13.97
#